data_AF-A0A383C6D2-F1
#
_entry.id   AF-A0A383C6D2-F1
#
_cell.length_a   1.000
_cell.length_b   1.000
_cell.length_c   1.000
_cell.angle_alpha   90.00
_cell.angle_beta   90.00
_cell.angle_gamma   90.00
#
_symmetry.space_group_name_H-M   'P 1'
#
loop_
_entity.id
_entity.type
_entity.pdbx_description
1 polymer ?
#
loop_
_entity_poly.entity_id
_entity_poly.type
_entity_poly.pdbx_seq_one_letter_code
_entity_poly.pdbx_strand_id
1 'polypeptide(L)' 'MKGKTYYEAGVDLEAAQEIKLHIRDLVATTLGSDVISGPGGFGGVIEPNPKSEFLLVSSTDSVGTKLKIAEAMNRHDTIG' A
#
# COMPACT_ATOMS: atom_id res chain seq x y z
N MET A 1 -35.46 0.14 11.80
CA MET A 1 -34.67 -0.34 10.65
C MET A 1 -33.26 -0.60 11.13
N LYS A 2 -32.79 -1.85 11.14
CA LYS A 2 -31.35 -2.13 11.28
C LYS A 2 -30.70 -1.59 10.02
N GLY A 3 -29.99 -0.46 10.12
CA GLY A 3 -29.20 0.04 9.01
C GLY A 3 -28.20 -1.04 8.62
N LYS A 4 -28.18 -1.42 7.34
CA LYS A 4 -27.17 -2.34 6.81
C LYS A 4 -25.80 -1.71 7.09
N THR A 5 -25.09 -2.23 8.07
CA THR A 5 -23.82 -1.62 8.51
C THR A 5 -22.78 -1.84 7.41
N TYR A 6 -21.86 -0.90 7.23
CA TYR A 6 -20.76 -1.01 6.26
C TYR A 6 -19.99 -2.35 6.39
N TYR A 7 -19.98 -2.90 7.60
CA TYR A 7 -19.50 -4.24 7.93
C TYR A 7 -20.25 -5.38 7.23
N GLU A 8 -21.58 -5.35 7.14
CA GLU A 8 -22.36 -6.38 6.44
C GLU A 8 -22.11 -6.38 4.92
N ALA A 9 -21.61 -5.27 4.38
CA ALA A 9 -21.11 -5.19 3.01
C ALA A 9 -19.68 -5.77 2.85
N GLY A 10 -19.11 -6.34 3.91
CA GLY A 10 -17.77 -6.90 3.96
C GLY A 10 -16.66 -5.90 4.29
N VAL A 11 -17.01 -4.69 4.78
CA VAL A 11 -16.01 -3.67 5.09
C VAL A 11 -15.80 -3.52 6.59
N ASP A 12 -14.68 -4.06 7.05
CA ASP A 12 -14.23 -3.94 8.43
C ASP A 12 -13.26 -2.75 8.59
N LEU A 13 -13.74 -1.69 9.24
CA LEU A 13 -12.96 -0.47 9.48
C LEU A 13 -11.88 -0.66 10.55
N GLU A 14 -12.13 -1.54 11.53
CA GLU A 14 -11.18 -1.82 12.62
C GLU A 14 -10.01 -2.64 12.07
N ALA A 15 -10.29 -3.69 11.32
CA ALA A 15 -9.28 -4.48 10.63
C ALA A 15 -8.46 -3.62 9.66
N ALA A 16 -9.11 -2.70 8.92
CA ALA A 16 -8.41 -1.76 8.06
C ALA A 16 -7.49 -0.81 8.83
N GLN A 17 -7.91 -0.34 10.01
CA GLN A 17 -7.08 0.51 10.86
C GLN A 17 -5.87 -0.26 11.43
N GLU A 18 -6.08 -1.50 11.89
CA GLU A 18 -5.02 -2.35 12.42
C GLU A 18 -3.93 -2.65 11.38
N ILE A 19 -4.34 -3.02 10.16
CA ILE A 19 -3.39 -3.29 9.06
C ILE A 19 -2.59 -2.04 8.71
N LYS A 20 -3.23 -0.86 8.67
CA LYS A 20 -2.53 0.41 8.39
C LYS A 20 -1.42 0.71 9.41
N LEU A 21 -1.66 0.42 10.69
CA LEU A 21 -0.65 0.62 11.74
C LEU A 21 0.55 -0.31 11.54
N HIS A 22 0.33 -1.59 11.22
CA HIS A 22 1.41 -2.53 10.95
C HIS A 22 2.22 -2.16 9.71
N ILE A 23 1.55 -1.80 8.61
CA ILE A 23 2.22 -1.42 7.35
C ILE A 23 3.03 -0.13 7.52
N ARG A 24 2.53 0.84 8.31
CA ARG A 24 3.22 2.12 8.56
C ARG A 24 4.68 1.90 9.00
N ASP A 25 4.91 0.98 9.92
CA ASP A 25 6.25 0.76 10.49
C ASP A 25 7.17 0.05 9.48
N LEU A 26 6.62 -0.85 8.65
CA LEU A 26 7.37 -1.49 7.55
C LEU A 26 7.79 -0.46 6.49
N VAL A 27 6.87 0.38 6.02
CA VAL A 27 7.14 1.36 4.95
C VAL A 27 7.98 2.54 5.41
N ALA A 28 8.04 2.84 6.71
CA ALA A 28 8.87 3.93 7.23
C ALA A 28 10.35 3.79 6.80
N THR A 29 10.82 2.55 6.65
CA THR A 29 12.20 2.24 6.20
C THR A 29 12.50 2.61 4.74
N THR A 30 11.47 2.86 3.92
CA THR A 30 11.63 3.17 2.49
C THR A 30 11.54 4.66 2.18
N LEU A 31 11.25 5.51 3.17
CA LEU A 31 11.08 6.94 2.98
C LEU A 31 12.43 7.63 2.79
N GLY A 32 12.61 8.28 1.63
CA GLY A 32 13.80 9.09 1.31
C GLY A 32 13.64 10.57 1.66
N SER A 33 14.70 11.36 1.46
CA SER A 33 14.72 12.82 1.68
C SER A 33 13.69 13.59 0.84
N ASP A 34 13.29 13.00 -0.28
CA ASP A 34 12.44 13.65 -1.27
C ASP A 34 10.95 13.48 -0.95
N VAL A 35 10.61 12.76 0.12
CA VAL A 35 9.24 12.59 0.59
C VAL A 35 8.79 13.83 1.35
N ILE A 36 7.85 14.59 0.78
CA ILE A 36 7.21 15.75 1.44
C ILE A 36 6.17 15.27 2.47
N SER A 37 5.44 14.21 2.13
CA SER A 37 4.39 13.64 2.99
C SER A 37 4.31 12.13 2.80
N GLY A 38 4.44 11.39 3.90
CA GLY A 38 4.35 9.93 3.91
C GLY A 38 2.91 9.40 3.78
N PRO A 39 2.72 8.08 3.67
CA PRO A 39 1.41 7.47 3.53
C PRO A 39 0.56 7.65 4.81
N GLY A 40 -0.72 8.05 4.67
CA GLY A 40 -1.60 8.21 5.84
C GLY A 40 -3.08 8.53 5.56
N GLY A 41 -3.39 9.25 4.49
CA GLY A 41 -4.79 9.63 4.17
C GLY A 41 -5.32 9.12 2.84
N PHE A 42 -4.49 9.13 1.79
CA PHE A 42 -4.90 8.81 0.42
C PHE A 42 -3.73 8.49 -0.53
N GLY A 43 -2.51 8.92 -0.18
CA GLY A 43 -1.29 8.69 -0.94
C GLY A 43 -0.09 9.36 -0.27
N GLY A 44 1.10 9.19 -0.83
CA GLY A 44 2.30 9.93 -0.46
C GLY A 44 2.60 11.05 -1.47
N VAL A 45 3.38 12.04 -1.06
CA VAL A 45 3.83 13.17 -1.90
C VAL A 45 5.35 13.21 -1.90
N ILE A 46 5.94 13.27 -3.08
CA ILE A 46 7.39 13.42 -3.26
C ILE A 46 7.69 14.70 -4.06
N GLU A 47 8.77 15.38 -3.73
CA GLU A 47 9.36 16.44 -4.54
C GLU A 47 10.48 15.83 -5.40
N PRO A 48 10.21 15.43 -6.66
CA PRO A 48 11.29 15.05 -7.55
C PRO A 48 12.17 16.27 -7.81
N ASN A 49 13.49 16.10 -7.76
CA ASN A 49 14.48 17.19 -7.83
C ASN A 49 14.10 18.31 -8.82
N PRO A 50 13.93 19.57 -8.38
CA PRO A 50 13.43 20.67 -9.21
C PRO A 50 14.43 21.24 -10.23
N LYS A 51 15.67 20.72 -10.30
CA LYS A 51 16.74 21.25 -11.17
C LYS A 51 16.89 20.56 -12.53
N SER A 52 16.02 19.63 -12.94
CA SER A 52 16.19 18.98 -14.24
C SER A 52 14.93 18.92 -15.09
N GLU A 53 15.18 18.86 -16.40
CA GLU A 53 14.24 18.66 -17.52
C GLU A 53 13.60 17.25 -17.47
N PHE A 54 13.06 16.85 -16.33
CA PHE A 54 12.66 15.47 -16.07
C PHE A 54 11.39 15.06 -16.83
N LEU A 55 11.42 13.83 -17.37
CA LEU A 55 10.26 13.11 -17.91
C LEU A 55 9.81 12.06 -16.88
N LEU A 56 8.49 11.91 -16.70
CA LEU A 56 7.92 10.88 -15.83
C LEU A 56 7.60 9.61 -16.63
N VAL A 57 8.08 8.47 -16.14
CA VAL A 57 7.72 7.14 -16.66
C VAL A 57 7.09 6.35 -15.52
N SER A 58 5.94 5.71 -15.78
CA SER A 58 5.26 4.83 -14.84
C SER A 58 4.82 3.55 -15.55
N SER A 59 4.93 2.42 -14.85
CA SER A 59 4.38 1.13 -15.26
C SER A 59 3.54 0.55 -14.13
N THR A 60 2.65 -0.37 -14.46
CA THR A 60 1.92 -1.17 -13.48
C THR A 60 2.00 -2.63 -13.90
N ASP A 61 2.49 -3.47 -13.00
CA ASP A 61 2.75 -4.89 -13.28
C ASP A 61 2.20 -5.74 -12.14
N SER A 62 1.70 -6.93 -12.47
CA SER A 62 1.11 -7.85 -11.50
C SER A 62 2.01 -9.07 -11.29
N VAL A 63 1.83 -9.75 -10.15
CA VAL A 63 2.57 -10.97 -9.80
C VAL A 63 2.10 -12.20 -10.60
N GLY A 64 0.88 -12.17 -11.13
CA GLY A 64 0.29 -13.27 -11.91
C GLY A 64 0.05 -14.55 -11.09
N THR A 65 0.14 -15.71 -11.74
CA THR A 65 -0.21 -17.01 -11.12
C THR A 65 0.77 -17.49 -10.04
N LYS A 66 1.91 -16.80 -9.85
CA LYS A 66 2.84 -17.06 -8.74
C LYS A 66 2.15 -16.92 -7.36
N LEU A 67 1.08 -16.12 -7.27
CA LEU A 67 0.23 -16.03 -6.07
C LEU A 67 -0.31 -17.39 -5.62
N LYS A 68 -0.67 -18.28 -6.56
CA LYS A 68 -1.17 -19.64 -6.22
C LYS A 68 -0.10 -20.49 -5.55
N ILE A 69 1.17 -20.29 -5.90
CA ILE A 69 2.29 -21.02 -5.28
C ILE A 69 2.52 -20.47 -3.87
N ALA A 70 2.52 -19.14 -3.71
CA ALA A 70 2.68 -18.50 -2.41
C ALA A 70 1.58 -18.94 -1.43
N GLU A 71 0.33 -19.01 -1.89
CA GLU A 71 -0.80 -19.54 -1.13
C GLU A 71 -0.63 -21.02 -0.78
N ALA A 72 -0.30 -21.88 -1.77
CA ALA A 72 -0.09 -23.32 -1.54
C ALA A 72 1.07 -23.61 -0.56
N MET A 73 2.06 -22.72 -0.51
CA MET A 73 3.20 -22.80 0.42
C MET A 73 2.96 -22.08 1.74
N ASN A 74 1.82 -21.37 1.89
CA ASN A 74 1.53 -20.46 3.00
C ASN A 74 2.71 -19.52 3.32
N ARG A 75 3.33 -18.94 2.28
CA ARG A 75 4.54 -18.10 2.40
C ARG A 75 4.41 -16.82 1.56
N HIS A 76 4.22 -15.68 2.24
CA HIS A 76 3.88 -14.39 1.62
C HIS A 76 4.94 -13.29 1.80
N ASP A 77 6.06 -13.60 2.46
CA ASP A 77 7.15 -12.66 2.77
C ASP A 77 7.99 -12.26 1.54
N THR A 78 7.96 -13.06 0.47
CA THR A 78 8.76 -12.85 -0.75
C THR A 78 7.92 -12.59 -2.02
N ILE A 79 6.61 -12.41 -1.88
CA ILE A 79 5.69 -12.29 -3.04
C ILE A 79 5.36 -10.85 -3.42
N GLY A 80 5.60 -9.92 -2.50
CA GLY A 80 5.50 -8.48 -2.73
C GLY A 80 6.67 -7.90 -3.51
#